data_AF-A0A804PA92-F1
#
_entry.id   AF-A0A804PA92-F1
#
_cell.length_a   1.000
_cell.length_b   1.000
_cell.length_c   1.000
_cell.angle_alpha   90.00
_cell.angle_beta   90.00
_cell.angle_gamma   90.00
#
_symmetry.space_group_name_H-M   'P 1'
#
loop_
_entity.id
_entity.type
_entity.pdbx_description
1 polymer ?
#
loop_
_entity_poly.entity_id
_entity_poly.type
_entity_poly.pdbx_seq_one_letter_code
_entity_poly.pdbx_strand_id
1 'polypeptide(L)'
;MAGRWKHDNPFEEGDGGDVNPFSHRRPTPLPPEPAGFYNDIGASSVDIPLDTKKDLKKKERELMAKEAELNRREQEIKRREEALAKAGVLIEPKNWPPFFPVIHVDISNDIPVHLQRVQYVSFASLLGLVICLFWNILCVTAAWITGNDPRIWFLAVIYFITGCPGAYFLWYRPLYRAMRKDSAFSYGWFFLFYFFHIAFCIYAAVSPPFFYVGRSLAGIFQSIDEIGRHAGVGIMYFMGFALFVLESLLSIWVFQIVYRFFRGKGSEAQMRPDAASRAPPF
;
A
#
# COMPACT_ATOMS: atom_id res chain seq x y z
N MET A 1 -18.25 54.45 37.81
CA MET A 1 -17.26 53.58 37.15
C MET A 1 -17.69 52.14 37.34
N ALA A 2 -18.53 51.64 36.43
CA ALA A 2 -19.10 50.29 36.47
C ALA A 2 -18.34 49.39 35.49
N GLY A 3 -18.02 48.17 35.94
CA GLY A 3 -17.31 47.17 35.13
C GLY A 3 -16.68 46.12 36.04
N ARG A 4 -17.52 45.35 36.74
CA ARG A 4 -17.11 44.22 37.57
C ARG A 4 -16.67 43.10 36.63
N TRP A 5 -15.36 42.94 36.47
CA TRP A 5 -14.76 41.85 35.68
C TRP A 5 -15.07 40.52 36.36
N LYS A 6 -15.97 39.73 35.74
CA LYS A 6 -16.21 38.36 36.14
C LYS A 6 -15.09 37.51 35.54
N HIS A 7 -14.24 36.99 36.40
CA HIS A 7 -13.12 36.14 36.04
C HIS A 7 -13.68 34.73 35.76
N ASP A 8 -14.17 34.51 34.55
CA ASP A 8 -14.55 33.17 34.11
C ASP A 8 -13.25 32.39 33.86
N ASN A 9 -12.80 31.63 34.87
CA ASN A 9 -11.61 30.80 34.78
C ASN A 9 -11.96 29.54 33.95
N PRO A 10 -11.33 29.29 32.80
CA PRO A 10 -11.73 28.23 31.86
C PRO A 10 -11.37 26.81 32.33
N PHE A 11 -10.99 26.63 33.59
CA PHE A 11 -10.60 25.34 34.18
C PHE A 11 -11.49 24.92 35.36
N GLU A 12 -12.59 25.64 35.64
CA GLU A 12 -13.66 25.05 36.46
C GLU A 12 -14.38 23.98 35.64
N GLU A 13 -13.79 22.78 35.66
CA GLU A 13 -14.42 21.53 35.24
C GLU A 13 -15.64 21.27 36.13
N GLY A 14 -16.79 21.76 35.67
CA GLY A 14 -18.09 21.36 36.18
C GLY A 14 -18.35 19.88 35.88
N ASP A 15 -18.18 19.07 36.92
CA ASP A 15 -18.91 17.85 37.23
C ASP A 15 -19.26 16.89 36.07
N GLY A 16 -18.42 15.86 35.91
CA GLY A 16 -18.90 14.49 36.11
C GLY A 16 -19.89 13.91 35.11
N GLY A 17 -19.72 14.15 33.81
CA GLY A 17 -20.43 13.40 32.76
C GLY A 17 -19.49 12.46 32.02
N ASP A 18 -19.43 11.18 32.42
CA ASP A 18 -18.73 10.10 31.71
C ASP A 18 -19.25 9.94 30.27
N VAL A 19 -18.70 10.72 29.34
CA VAL A 19 -18.97 10.60 27.91
C VAL A 19 -18.12 9.47 27.33
N ASN A 20 -18.68 8.25 27.32
CA ASN A 20 -18.06 7.12 26.63
C ASN A 20 -18.03 7.38 25.10
N PRO A 21 -16.84 7.52 24.47
CA PRO A 21 -16.70 7.89 23.06
C PRO A 21 -17.06 6.76 22.07
N PHE A 22 -17.48 5.59 22.56
CA PHE A 22 -17.83 4.44 21.71
C PHE A 22 -19.33 4.28 21.47
N SER A 23 -20.17 5.22 21.89
CA SER A 23 -21.63 5.18 21.62
C SER A 23 -21.99 5.69 20.21
N HIS A 24 -21.28 5.25 19.17
CA HIS A 24 -21.79 5.43 17.80
C HIS A 24 -22.79 4.32 17.51
N ARG A 25 -24.07 4.70 17.37
CA ARG A 25 -25.15 3.81 16.93
C ARG A 25 -24.76 3.20 15.57
N ARG A 26 -24.68 1.87 15.53
CA ARG A 26 -24.49 1.08 14.31
C ARG A 26 -25.57 1.49 13.28
N PRO A 27 -25.23 1.78 12.01
CA PRO A 27 -26.19 2.21 11.01
C PRO A 27 -27.32 1.18 10.85
N THR A 28 -28.57 1.63 10.93
CA THR A 28 -29.74 0.82 10.60
C THR A 28 -29.69 0.43 9.12
N PRO A 29 -29.93 -0.85 8.75
CA PRO A 29 -29.96 -1.29 7.36
C PRO A 29 -31.00 -0.51 6.54
N LEU A 30 -30.64 -0.15 5.31
CA LEU A 30 -31.54 0.50 4.36
C LEU A 30 -32.74 -0.43 4.07
N PRO A 31 -33.98 0.09 4.02
CA PRO A 31 -35.13 -0.71 3.63
C PRO A 31 -34.97 -1.19 2.18
N PRO A 32 -35.42 -2.43 1.86
CA PRO A 32 -35.29 -2.99 0.52
C PRO A 32 -36.11 -2.17 -0.48
N GLU A 33 -35.44 -1.76 -1.56
CA GLU A 33 -36.05 -1.10 -2.71
C GLU A 33 -36.91 -2.12 -3.49
N PRO A 34 -38.19 -1.85 -3.76
CA PRO A 34 -39.05 -2.79 -4.47
C PRO A 34 -38.58 -2.94 -5.92
N ALA A 35 -38.10 -4.14 -6.26
CA ALA A 35 -37.78 -4.54 -7.62
C ALA A 35 -39.07 -4.67 -8.44
N GLY A 36 -39.41 -3.62 -9.20
CA GLY A 36 -40.63 -3.59 -9.99
C GLY A 36 -40.58 -2.60 -11.14
N PHE A 37 -39.51 -2.62 -11.96
CA PHE A 37 -39.40 -1.74 -13.13
C PHE A 37 -39.72 -2.42 -14.47
N TYR A 38 -40.02 -3.74 -14.52
CA TYR A 38 -40.15 -4.46 -15.80
C TYR A 38 -41.40 -5.32 -15.99
N ASN A 39 -42.45 -5.16 -15.18
CA ASN A 39 -43.73 -5.81 -15.45
C ASN A 39 -44.83 -4.75 -15.50
N ASP A 40 -45.03 -4.13 -16.66
CA ASP A 40 -46.34 -3.89 -17.29
C ASP A 40 -46.18 -2.94 -18.49
N ILE A 41 -45.72 -3.48 -19.62
CA ILE A 41 -45.73 -2.80 -20.93
C ILE A 41 -47.04 -3.19 -21.69
N GLY A 42 -48.04 -3.77 -21.01
CA GLY A 42 -49.07 -4.58 -21.66
C GLY A 42 -50.53 -4.20 -21.45
N ALA A 43 -50.89 -3.30 -20.53
CA ALA A 43 -52.30 -2.98 -20.26
C ALA A 43 -52.62 -1.48 -20.35
N SER A 44 -53.18 -1.10 -21.51
CA SER A 44 -54.25 -0.11 -21.70
C SER A 44 -54.46 0.99 -20.64
N SER A 45 -54.18 2.23 -21.05
CA SER A 45 -54.83 3.48 -20.58
C SER A 45 -55.04 3.58 -19.07
N VAL A 46 -53.96 3.74 -18.33
CA VAL A 46 -54.03 4.28 -16.97
C VAL A 46 -53.37 5.65 -17.03
N ASP A 47 -54.13 6.66 -16.63
CA ASP A 47 -53.73 8.06 -16.55
C ASP A 47 -52.29 8.16 -16.09
N ILE A 48 -51.41 8.72 -16.93
CA ILE A 48 -50.09 9.20 -16.52
C ILE A 48 -50.40 10.14 -15.36
N PRO A 49 -50.09 9.80 -14.10
CA PRO A 49 -50.40 10.69 -13.00
C PRO A 49 -49.56 11.93 -13.29
N LEU A 50 -50.25 13.06 -13.55
CA LEU A 50 -49.60 14.35 -13.57
C LEU A 50 -48.86 14.46 -12.26
N ASP A 51 -47.53 14.31 -12.32
CA ASP A 51 -46.62 14.31 -11.19
C ASP A 51 -47.06 15.44 -10.28
N THR A 52 -47.68 15.09 -9.14
CA THR A 52 -48.53 16.04 -8.44
C THR A 52 -47.61 17.16 -8.00
N LYS A 53 -48.01 18.44 -8.04
CA LYS A 53 -47.18 19.56 -7.53
C LYS A 53 -46.57 19.29 -6.13
N LYS A 54 -47.17 18.35 -5.39
CA LYS A 54 -46.69 17.80 -4.11
C LYS A 54 -45.46 16.89 -4.23
N ASP A 55 -45.39 16.01 -5.23
CA ASP A 55 -44.27 15.08 -5.45
C ASP A 55 -43.02 15.83 -5.93
N LEU A 56 -43.20 16.79 -6.85
CA LEU A 56 -42.14 17.71 -7.27
C LEU A 56 -41.56 18.48 -6.07
N LYS A 57 -42.43 19.05 -5.22
CA LYS A 57 -41.99 19.75 -3.99
C LYS A 57 -41.29 18.82 -3.00
N LYS A 58 -41.68 17.54 -2.91
CA LYS A 58 -41.00 16.56 -2.05
C LYS A 58 -39.61 16.25 -2.60
N LYS A 59 -39.48 16.04 -3.92
CA LYS A 59 -38.21 15.78 -4.60
C LYS A 59 -37.25 16.97 -4.51
N GLU A 60 -37.76 18.20 -4.66
CA GLU A 60 -36.99 19.43 -4.43
C GLU A 60 -36.44 19.49 -3.00
N ARG A 61 -37.25 19.15 -1.98
CA ARG A 61 -36.81 19.11 -0.59
C ARG A 61 -35.76 18.02 -0.32
N GLU A 62 -35.93 16.83 -0.90
CA GLU A 62 -34.95 15.74 -0.79
C GLU A 62 -33.62 16.10 -1.47
N LEU A 63 -33.68 16.76 -2.63
CA LEU A 63 -32.49 17.26 -3.34
C LEU A 63 -31.78 18.34 -2.53
N MET A 64 -32.51 19.34 -2.01
CA MET A 64 -31.93 20.37 -1.13
C MET A 64 -31.30 19.77 0.13
N ALA A 65 -31.92 18.73 0.71
CA ALA A 65 -31.34 18.03 1.86
C ALA A 65 -30.06 17.25 1.50
N LYS A 66 -30.02 16.60 0.34
CA LYS A 66 -28.82 15.91 -0.17
C LYS A 66 -27.70 16.89 -0.51
N GLU A 67 -28.01 18.01 -1.14
CA GLU A 67 -27.05 19.08 -1.44
C GLU A 67 -26.47 19.69 -0.16
N ALA A 68 -27.32 19.92 0.86
CA ALA A 68 -26.87 20.40 2.16
C ALA A 68 -25.94 19.39 2.87
N GLU A 69 -26.27 18.10 2.83
CA GLU A 69 -25.44 17.02 3.37
C GLU A 69 -24.11 16.87 2.61
N LEU A 70 -24.13 16.96 1.28
CA LEU A 70 -22.93 16.96 0.43
C LEU A 70 -22.02 18.13 0.76
N ASN A 71 -22.55 19.34 0.81
CA ASN A 71 -21.78 20.55 1.12
C ASN A 71 -21.20 20.49 2.55
N ARG A 72 -21.94 19.92 3.51
CA ARG A 72 -21.40 19.67 4.86
C ARG A 72 -20.22 18.69 4.84
N ARG A 73 -20.32 17.60 4.09
CA ARG A 73 -19.23 16.62 3.96
C ARG A 73 -18.01 17.20 3.24
N GLU A 74 -18.22 17.97 2.18
CA GLU A 74 -17.14 18.68 1.48
C GLU A 74 -16.42 19.67 2.40
N GLN A 75 -17.16 20.40 3.24
CA GLN A 75 -16.56 21.29 4.24
C GLN A 75 -15.83 20.55 5.36
N GLU A 76 -16.32 19.38 5.79
CA GLU A 76 -15.62 18.53 6.75
C GLU A 76 -14.34 17.93 6.14
N ILE A 77 -14.36 17.52 4.87
CA ILE A 77 -13.19 17.05 4.13
C ILE A 77 -12.19 18.20 3.98
N LYS A 78 -12.63 19.37 3.51
CA LYS A 78 -11.77 20.55 3.34
C LYS A 78 -11.11 20.96 4.66
N ARG A 79 -11.86 20.97 5.77
CA ARG A 79 -11.29 21.24 7.10
C ARG A 79 -10.29 20.19 7.54
N ARG A 80 -10.52 18.90 7.23
CA ARG A 80 -9.56 17.83 7.51
C ARG A 80 -8.31 17.96 6.65
N GLU A 81 -8.46 18.28 5.36
CA GLU A 81 -7.35 18.53 4.43
C GLU A 81 -6.53 19.75 4.87
N GLU A 82 -7.17 20.84 5.26
CA GLU A 82 -6.51 22.04 5.80
C GLU A 82 -5.83 21.76 7.15
N ALA A 83 -6.48 21.03 8.06
CA ALA A 83 -5.88 20.64 9.35
C ALA A 83 -4.68 19.72 9.14
N LEU A 84 -4.74 18.82 8.16
CA LEU A 84 -3.67 17.89 7.82
C LEU A 84 -2.51 18.61 7.12
N ALA A 85 -2.80 19.56 6.22
CA ALA A 85 -1.82 20.46 5.62
C ALA A 85 -1.14 21.33 6.70
N LYS A 86 -1.91 21.87 7.64
CA LYS A 86 -1.40 22.63 8.79
C LYS A 86 -0.58 21.78 9.75
N ALA A 87 -0.90 20.50 9.88
CA ALA A 87 -0.12 19.51 10.62
C ALA A 87 1.16 19.06 9.88
N GLY A 88 1.47 19.64 8.71
CA GLY A 88 2.65 19.27 7.91
C GLY A 88 2.52 17.90 7.23
N VAL A 89 1.33 17.31 7.23
CA VAL A 89 1.00 16.10 6.47
C VAL A 89 0.39 16.57 5.16
N LEU A 90 1.22 17.12 4.28
CA LEU A 90 0.81 17.36 2.89
C LEU A 90 0.43 15.98 2.33
N ILE A 91 -0.86 15.76 2.01
CA ILE A 91 -1.26 14.53 1.32
C ILE A 91 -0.61 14.62 -0.06
N GLU A 92 0.54 13.98 -0.20
CA GLU A 92 1.19 13.87 -1.49
C GLU A 92 0.26 13.14 -2.46
N PRO A 93 0.10 13.66 -3.69
CA PRO A 93 -0.76 13.03 -4.67
C PRO A 93 -0.27 11.61 -4.94
N LYS A 94 -1.15 10.63 -4.75
CA LYS A 94 -0.90 9.25 -5.16
C LYS A 94 -0.78 9.23 -6.68
N ASN A 95 0.29 8.66 -7.20
CA ASN A 95 0.65 8.74 -8.62
C ASN A 95 0.97 7.37 -9.24
N TRP A 96 1.05 6.29 -8.46
CA TRP A 96 1.48 4.98 -8.97
C TRP A 96 0.61 3.81 -8.44
N PRO A 97 0.37 2.75 -9.25
CA PRO A 97 0.56 2.69 -10.71
C PRO A 97 -0.27 3.74 -11.46
N PRO A 98 0.14 4.18 -12.68
CA PRO A 98 -0.58 5.24 -13.42
C PRO A 98 -2.06 4.93 -13.71
N PHE A 99 -2.39 3.64 -13.87
CA PHE A 99 -3.75 3.18 -14.15
C PHE A 99 -4.62 3.04 -12.87
N PHE A 100 -3.99 2.95 -11.69
CA PHE A 100 -4.69 2.86 -10.42
C PHE A 100 -3.82 3.45 -9.31
N PRO A 101 -3.79 4.79 -9.14
CA PRO A 101 -2.88 5.46 -8.22
C PRO A 101 -3.20 5.13 -6.76
N VAL A 102 -2.45 4.19 -6.18
CA VAL A 102 -2.59 3.75 -4.78
C VAL A 102 -1.47 4.32 -3.92
N ILE A 103 -0.27 4.46 -4.49
CA ILE A 103 0.93 4.85 -3.78
C ILE A 103 1.48 6.18 -4.32
N HIS A 104 2.17 6.90 -3.46
CA HIS A 104 2.96 8.07 -3.84
C HIS A 104 4.42 7.63 -4.05
N VAL A 105 4.96 7.91 -5.23
CA VAL A 105 6.35 7.66 -5.63
C VAL A 105 6.84 8.87 -6.40
N ASP A 106 7.48 9.82 -5.73
CA ASP A 106 8.15 10.96 -6.38
C ASP A 106 9.59 11.07 -5.89
N ILE A 107 10.43 10.15 -6.37
CA ILE A 107 11.82 10.01 -5.92
C ILE A 107 12.62 11.30 -6.19
N SER A 108 12.33 12.01 -7.29
CA SER A 108 13.08 13.20 -7.68
C SER A 108 12.87 14.38 -6.74
N ASN A 109 11.66 14.55 -6.22
CA ASN A 109 11.30 15.69 -5.37
C ASN A 109 11.42 15.38 -3.87
N ASP A 110 11.13 14.14 -3.47
CA ASP A 110 11.12 13.76 -2.04
C ASP A 110 12.49 13.36 -1.50
N ILE A 111 13.37 12.82 -2.35
CA ILE A 111 14.61 12.18 -1.92
C ILE A 111 15.82 13.05 -2.32
N PRO A 112 16.77 13.32 -1.40
CA PRO A 112 17.99 14.04 -1.73
C PRO A 112 18.75 13.40 -2.90
N VAL A 113 19.31 14.21 -3.80
CA VAL A 113 19.92 13.77 -5.08
C VAL A 113 20.93 12.62 -4.91
N HIS A 114 21.76 12.64 -3.87
CA HIS A 114 22.76 11.61 -3.60
C HIS A 114 22.16 10.24 -3.21
N LEU A 115 20.90 10.20 -2.77
CA LEU A 115 20.14 9.00 -2.39
C LEU A 115 19.20 8.51 -3.48
N GLN A 116 18.84 9.36 -4.44
CA GLN A 116 17.88 9.01 -5.50
C GLN A 116 18.28 7.76 -6.25
N ARG A 117 19.57 7.60 -6.60
CA ARG A 117 20.07 6.40 -7.27
C ARG A 117 19.79 5.13 -6.48
N VAL A 118 20.01 5.16 -5.16
CA VAL A 118 19.74 4.00 -4.29
C VAL A 118 18.25 3.69 -4.31
N GLN A 119 17.41 4.72 -4.19
CA GLN A 119 15.97 4.56 -4.18
C GLN A 119 15.42 4.02 -5.51
N TYR A 120 15.96 4.45 -6.65
CA TYR A 120 15.60 3.90 -7.97
C TYR A 120 15.95 2.42 -8.08
N VAL A 121 17.12 2.00 -7.60
CA VAL A 121 17.53 0.59 -7.63
C VAL A 121 16.66 -0.24 -6.68
N SER A 122 16.36 0.28 -5.48
CA SER A 122 15.42 -0.38 -4.55
C SER A 122 14.01 -0.50 -5.13
N PHE A 123 13.55 0.51 -5.88
CA PHE A 123 12.29 0.44 -6.59
C PHE A 123 12.33 -0.59 -7.72
N ALA A 124 13.46 -0.70 -8.44
CA ALA A 124 13.64 -1.74 -9.45
C ALA A 124 13.57 -3.15 -8.84
N SER A 125 14.08 -3.38 -7.62
CA SER A 125 13.90 -4.66 -6.90
C SER A 125 12.44 -4.92 -6.53
N LEU A 126 11.67 -3.88 -6.18
CA LEU A 126 10.23 -4.05 -5.91
C LEU A 126 9.49 -4.50 -7.19
N LEU A 127 9.78 -3.85 -8.32
CA LEU A 127 9.22 -4.22 -9.62
C LEU A 127 9.71 -5.60 -10.08
N GLY A 128 10.98 -5.92 -9.82
CA GLY A 128 11.59 -7.21 -10.11
C GLY A 128 10.87 -8.34 -9.38
N LEU A 129 10.55 -8.18 -8.10
CA LEU A 129 9.71 -9.13 -7.35
C LEU A 129 8.33 -9.30 -7.99
N VAL A 130 7.65 -8.20 -8.35
CA VAL A 130 6.33 -8.26 -9.00
C VAL A 130 6.41 -9.04 -10.32
N ILE A 131 7.44 -8.79 -11.13
CA ILE A 131 7.69 -9.50 -12.39
C ILE A 131 7.96 -10.98 -12.13
N CYS A 132 8.82 -11.32 -11.15
CA CYS A 132 9.12 -12.70 -10.79
C CYS A 132 7.86 -13.46 -10.36
N LEU A 133 7.06 -12.89 -9.46
CA LEU A 133 5.84 -13.53 -8.96
C LEU A 133 4.73 -13.61 -10.02
N PHE A 134 4.65 -12.61 -10.91
CA PHE A 134 3.73 -12.66 -12.04
C PHE A 134 4.12 -13.78 -13.01
N TRP A 135 5.39 -13.85 -13.40
CA TRP A 135 5.91 -14.94 -14.24
C TRP A 135 5.73 -16.31 -13.59
N ASN A 136 5.91 -16.38 -12.27
CA ASN A 136 5.66 -17.57 -11.48
C ASN A 136 4.21 -18.08 -11.62
N ILE A 137 3.22 -17.18 -11.58
CA ILE A 137 1.81 -17.56 -11.83
C ILE A 137 1.64 -18.13 -13.24
N LEU A 138 2.28 -17.54 -14.26
CA LEU A 138 2.20 -18.06 -15.63
C LEU A 138 2.79 -19.48 -15.72
N CYS A 139 3.97 -19.70 -15.12
CA CYS A 139 4.62 -21.01 -15.06
C CYS A 139 3.73 -22.05 -14.36
N VAL A 140 3.21 -21.70 -13.19
CA VAL A 140 2.37 -22.61 -12.40
C VAL A 140 1.01 -22.86 -13.06
N THR A 141 0.48 -21.89 -13.80
CA THR A 141 -0.74 -22.08 -14.61
C THR A 141 -0.50 -23.08 -15.74
N ALA A 142 0.63 -22.97 -16.45
CA ALA A 142 1.01 -23.95 -17.48
C ALA A 142 1.21 -25.35 -16.86
N ALA A 143 1.93 -25.43 -15.74
CA ALA A 143 2.09 -26.67 -14.98
C ALA A 143 0.75 -27.28 -14.55
N TRP A 144 -0.20 -26.47 -14.06
CA TRP A 144 -1.54 -26.93 -13.66
C TRP A 144 -2.34 -27.48 -14.86
N ILE A 145 -2.33 -26.79 -16.00
CA ILE A 145 -3.01 -27.24 -17.23
C ILE A 145 -2.45 -28.58 -17.73
N THR A 146 -1.15 -28.83 -17.53
CA THR A 146 -0.54 -30.12 -17.85
C THR A 146 -0.79 -31.23 -16.81
N GLY A 147 -1.60 -30.99 -15.78
CA GLY A 147 -2.01 -32.01 -14.81
C GLY A 147 -1.30 -31.97 -13.45
N ASN A 148 -0.57 -30.89 -13.12
CA ASN A 148 -0.10 -30.71 -11.74
C ASN A 148 -1.26 -30.40 -10.76
N ASP A 149 -1.00 -30.54 -9.46
CA ASP A 149 -2.00 -30.32 -8.40
C ASP A 149 -2.50 -28.86 -8.36
N PRO A 150 -3.82 -28.57 -8.38
CA PRO A 150 -4.34 -27.20 -8.26
C PRO A 150 -3.85 -26.45 -7.01
N ARG A 151 -3.43 -27.14 -5.94
CA ARG A 151 -2.87 -26.51 -4.72
C ARG A 151 -1.64 -25.65 -5.02
N ILE A 152 -0.79 -26.04 -5.98
CA ILE A 152 0.40 -25.24 -6.33
C ILE A 152 0.00 -23.91 -6.95
N TRP A 153 -1.11 -23.88 -7.70
CA TRP A 153 -1.64 -22.67 -8.29
C TRP A 153 -2.18 -21.69 -7.24
N PHE A 154 -2.94 -22.18 -6.25
CA PHE A 154 -3.39 -21.34 -5.14
C PHE A 154 -2.23 -20.74 -4.35
N LEU A 155 -1.16 -21.51 -4.09
CA LEU A 155 0.03 -21.00 -3.42
C LEU A 155 0.72 -19.89 -4.24
N ALA A 156 0.85 -20.06 -5.56
CA ALA A 156 1.43 -19.03 -6.43
C ALA A 156 0.63 -17.71 -6.38
N VAL A 157 -0.70 -17.80 -6.40
CA VAL A 157 -1.60 -16.64 -6.28
C VAL A 157 -1.46 -15.98 -4.90
N ILE A 158 -1.39 -16.77 -3.83
CA ILE A 158 -1.16 -16.24 -2.47
C ILE A 158 0.17 -15.50 -2.40
N TYR A 159 1.25 -16.03 -2.98
CA TYR A 159 2.54 -15.34 -3.01
C TYR A 159 2.47 -14.01 -3.74
N PHE A 160 1.73 -13.92 -4.84
CA PHE A 160 1.57 -12.65 -5.56
C PHE A 160 0.75 -11.63 -4.76
N ILE A 161 -0.40 -12.04 -4.21
CA ILE A 161 -1.31 -11.14 -3.47
C ILE A 161 -0.71 -10.68 -2.14
N THR A 162 0.09 -11.53 -1.48
CA THR A 162 0.71 -11.18 -0.19
C THR A 162 2.11 -10.60 -0.37
N GLY A 163 2.90 -11.15 -1.30
CA GLY A 163 4.29 -10.77 -1.54
C GLY A 163 4.43 -9.37 -2.11
N CYS A 164 3.62 -8.99 -3.12
CA CYS A 164 3.75 -7.68 -3.76
C CYS A 164 3.37 -6.53 -2.80
N PRO A 165 2.19 -6.53 -2.13
CA PRO A 165 1.87 -5.50 -1.14
C PRO A 165 2.76 -5.62 0.11
N GLY A 166 3.09 -6.84 0.54
CA GLY A 166 3.97 -7.10 1.68
C GLY A 166 5.35 -6.46 1.48
N ALA A 167 5.98 -6.67 0.33
CA ALA A 167 7.26 -6.06 -0.02
C ALA A 167 7.21 -4.52 0.02
N TYR A 168 6.13 -3.95 -0.53
CA TYR A 168 5.91 -2.51 -0.50
C TYR A 168 5.85 -1.98 0.94
N PHE A 169 5.04 -2.59 1.81
CA PHE A 169 4.84 -2.09 3.18
C PHE A 169 5.98 -2.44 4.13
N LEU A 170 6.62 -3.59 3.98
CA LEU A 170 7.59 -4.12 4.92
C LEU A 170 8.99 -3.55 4.73
N TRP A 171 9.41 -3.27 3.49
CA TRP A 171 10.76 -2.77 3.25
C TRP A 171 10.82 -1.56 2.32
N TYR A 172 10.03 -1.48 1.24
CA TYR A 172 10.17 -0.36 0.30
C TYR A 172 9.72 0.97 0.91
N ARG A 173 8.51 1.00 1.50
CA ARG A 173 7.96 2.21 2.14
C ARG A 173 8.79 2.63 3.36
N PRO A 174 9.23 1.72 4.26
CA PRO A 174 10.18 2.06 5.31
C PRO A 174 11.49 2.64 4.79
N LEU A 175 12.06 2.09 3.72
CA LEU A 175 13.27 2.64 3.10
C LEU A 175 13.04 4.06 2.55
N TYR A 176 11.96 4.26 1.81
CA TYR A 176 11.58 5.57 1.27
C TYR A 176 11.46 6.61 2.40
N ARG A 177 10.77 6.24 3.49
CA ARG A 177 10.65 7.07 4.69
C ARG A 177 12.01 7.34 5.34
N ALA A 178 12.89 6.35 5.41
CA ALA A 178 14.21 6.46 6.00
C ALA A 178 15.10 7.43 5.22
N MET A 179 15.05 7.39 3.88
CA MET A 179 15.82 8.29 3.01
C MET A 179 15.29 9.72 3.03
N ARG A 180 13.97 9.89 3.13
CA ARG A 180 13.33 11.21 3.18
C ARG A 180 13.44 11.92 4.52
N LYS A 181 13.20 11.20 5.62
CA LYS A 181 13.12 11.78 6.99
C LYS A 181 14.35 11.49 7.85
N ASP A 182 15.38 10.89 7.26
CA ASP A 182 16.60 10.45 7.94
C ASP A 182 16.36 9.65 9.24
N SER A 183 15.42 8.69 9.18
CA SER A 183 15.00 7.93 10.36
C SER A 183 15.80 6.64 10.51
N ALA A 184 16.68 6.57 11.51
CA ALA A 184 17.46 5.38 11.84
C ALA A 184 16.59 4.13 12.10
N PHE A 185 15.45 4.29 12.79
CA PHE A 185 14.50 3.20 13.02
C PHE A 185 13.94 2.63 11.72
N SER A 186 13.66 3.50 10.74
CA SER A 186 13.13 3.07 9.44
C SER A 186 14.19 2.33 8.61
N TYR A 187 15.48 2.67 8.74
CA TYR A 187 16.58 1.87 8.19
C TYR A 187 16.67 0.49 8.84
N GLY A 188 16.58 0.40 10.18
CA GLY A 188 16.60 -0.88 10.88
C GLY A 188 15.45 -1.80 10.45
N TRP A 189 14.25 -1.24 10.30
CA TRP A 189 13.08 -1.95 9.81
C TRP A 189 13.27 -2.45 8.37
N PHE A 190 13.83 -1.60 7.50
CA PHE A 190 14.21 -2.01 6.14
C PHE A 190 15.17 -3.20 6.17
N PHE A 191 16.28 -3.13 6.90
CA PHE A 191 17.27 -4.22 6.91
C PHE A 191 16.68 -5.55 7.38
N LEU A 192 15.83 -5.52 8.41
CA LEU A 192 15.17 -6.71 8.94
C LEU A 192 14.30 -7.41 7.88
N PHE A 193 13.39 -6.67 7.25
CA PHE A 193 12.46 -7.27 6.28
C PHE A 193 13.08 -7.50 4.91
N TYR A 194 14.07 -6.70 4.53
CA TYR A 194 14.79 -6.90 3.28
C TYR A 194 15.71 -8.13 3.33
N PHE A 195 16.21 -8.49 4.52
CA PHE A 195 16.86 -9.79 4.72
C PHE A 195 15.90 -10.96 4.40
N PHE A 196 14.66 -10.92 4.91
CA PHE A 196 13.65 -11.93 4.60
C PHE A 196 13.25 -11.93 3.12
N HIS A 197 13.20 -10.77 2.47
CA HIS A 197 13.01 -10.66 1.02
C HIS A 197 14.11 -11.38 0.23
N ILE A 198 15.39 -11.14 0.57
CA ILE A 198 16.53 -11.85 -0.05
C ILE A 198 16.43 -13.36 0.18
N ALA A 199 16.17 -13.77 1.43
CA ALA A 199 16.03 -15.19 1.78
C ALA A 199 14.89 -15.85 0.98
N PHE A 200 13.76 -15.17 0.82
CA PHE A 200 12.65 -15.64 -0.01
C PHE A 200 13.05 -15.77 -1.49
N CYS A 201 13.73 -14.79 -2.07
CA CYS A 201 14.14 -14.85 -3.48
C CYS A 201 15.12 -16.00 -3.73
N ILE A 202 16.06 -16.25 -2.82
CA ILE A 202 16.98 -17.39 -2.89
C ILE A 202 16.20 -18.71 -2.74
N TYR A 203 15.28 -18.79 -1.77
CA TYR A 203 14.43 -19.95 -1.59
C TYR A 203 13.59 -20.25 -2.84
N ALA A 204 13.03 -19.21 -3.48
CA ALA A 204 12.26 -19.33 -4.71
C ALA A 204 13.12 -19.76 -5.91
N ALA A 205 14.35 -19.26 -6.01
CA ALA A 205 15.31 -19.69 -7.04
C ALA A 205 15.67 -21.17 -6.89
N VAL A 206 15.89 -21.65 -5.65
CA VAL A 206 16.20 -23.07 -5.42
C VAL A 206 14.94 -23.93 -5.62
N SER A 207 13.81 -23.51 -5.05
CA SER A 207 12.52 -24.21 -5.10
C SER A 207 12.58 -25.66 -4.59
N PRO A 208 13.10 -25.92 -3.36
CA PRO A 208 13.16 -27.28 -2.85
C PRO A 208 11.74 -27.83 -2.62
N PRO A 209 11.43 -29.08 -3.01
CA PRO A 209 10.06 -29.60 -3.04
C PRO A 209 9.50 -30.00 -1.66
N PHE A 210 9.84 -29.27 -0.59
CA PHE A 210 9.31 -29.52 0.75
C PHE A 210 7.82 -29.11 0.84
N PHE A 211 6.99 -30.00 1.40
CA PHE A 211 5.56 -29.76 1.65
C PHE A 211 4.76 -29.16 0.47
N TYR A 212 5.09 -29.50 -0.78
CA TYR A 212 4.49 -28.94 -2.01
C TYR A 212 4.75 -27.45 -2.27
N VAL A 213 5.32 -26.72 -1.31
CA VAL A 213 5.64 -25.28 -1.38
C VAL A 213 6.66 -24.98 -2.48
N GLY A 214 7.67 -25.84 -2.65
CA GLY A 214 8.64 -25.66 -3.75
C GLY A 214 7.96 -25.69 -5.12
N ARG A 215 7.01 -26.62 -5.33
CA ARG A 215 6.40 -26.84 -6.65
C ARG A 215 5.61 -25.64 -7.18
N SER A 216 5.19 -24.72 -6.32
CA SER A 216 4.51 -23.47 -6.69
C SER A 216 5.47 -22.31 -7.00
N LEU A 217 6.79 -22.54 -6.96
CA LEU A 217 7.83 -21.55 -7.25
C LEU A 217 8.64 -21.98 -8.47
N ALA A 218 8.84 -21.04 -9.40
CA ALA A 218 9.59 -21.21 -10.63
C ALA A 218 11.11 -21.21 -10.39
N GLY A 219 11.59 -22.19 -9.63
CA GLY A 219 13.01 -22.38 -9.34
C GLY A 219 13.60 -23.61 -10.03
N ILE A 220 14.89 -23.85 -9.78
CA ILE A 220 15.67 -24.84 -10.51
C ILE A 220 15.19 -26.28 -10.31
N PHE A 221 14.84 -26.68 -9.08
CA PHE A 221 14.36 -28.05 -8.84
C PHE A 221 13.06 -28.34 -9.60
N GLN A 222 12.09 -27.40 -9.56
CA GLN A 222 10.85 -27.55 -10.32
C GLN A 222 11.09 -27.48 -11.84
N SER A 223 12.06 -26.69 -12.29
CA SER A 223 12.44 -26.62 -13.72
C SER A 223 12.93 -27.99 -14.23
N ILE A 224 13.76 -28.69 -13.44
CA ILE A 224 14.29 -30.01 -13.78
C ILE A 224 13.20 -31.10 -13.73
N ASP A 225 12.29 -31.03 -12.75
CA ASP A 225 11.16 -31.96 -12.66
C ASP A 225 10.23 -31.84 -13.89
N GLU A 226 9.95 -30.59 -14.27
CA GLU A 226 8.97 -30.29 -15.32
C GLU A 226 9.54 -30.45 -16.74
N ILE A 227 10.84 -30.19 -16.97
CA ILE A 227 11.45 -30.39 -18.31
C ILE A 227 11.40 -31.86 -18.75
N GLY A 228 11.49 -32.80 -17.80
CA GLY A 228 11.40 -34.24 -18.09
C GLY A 228 10.00 -34.68 -18.52
N ARG A 229 8.96 -33.95 -18.13
CA ARG A 229 7.56 -34.27 -18.42
C ARG A 229 7.01 -33.46 -19.60
N HIS A 230 7.22 -32.15 -19.57
CA HIS A 230 6.82 -31.21 -20.61
C HIS A 230 7.92 -30.18 -20.86
N ALA A 231 8.74 -30.41 -21.89
CA ALA A 231 9.88 -29.56 -22.22
C ALA A 231 9.52 -28.06 -22.32
N GLY A 232 8.36 -27.72 -22.91
CA GLY A 232 7.90 -26.32 -23.00
C GLY A 232 7.66 -25.67 -21.63
N VAL A 233 7.03 -26.39 -20.70
CA VAL A 233 6.79 -25.88 -19.34
C VAL A 233 8.11 -25.81 -18.58
N GLY A 234 9.00 -26.80 -18.70
CA GLY A 234 10.33 -26.73 -18.09
C GLY A 234 11.15 -25.52 -18.53
N ILE A 235 11.12 -25.14 -19.81
CA ILE A 235 11.78 -23.92 -20.32
C ILE A 235 11.22 -22.65 -19.67
N MET A 236 9.89 -22.55 -19.54
CA MET A 236 9.24 -21.43 -18.85
C MET A 236 9.72 -21.31 -17.39
N TYR A 237 9.87 -22.44 -16.70
CA TYR A 237 10.38 -22.51 -15.34
C TYR A 237 11.86 -22.11 -15.24
N PHE A 238 12.71 -22.49 -16.21
CA PHE A 238 14.10 -22.03 -16.25
C PHE A 238 14.21 -20.51 -16.43
N MET A 239 13.30 -19.89 -17.19
CA MET A 239 13.23 -18.43 -17.29
C MET A 239 12.82 -17.82 -15.94
N GLY A 240 11.85 -18.42 -15.24
CA GLY A 240 11.49 -18.01 -13.88
C GLY A 240 12.65 -18.12 -12.89
N PHE A 241 13.43 -19.19 -12.98
CA PHE A 241 14.63 -19.38 -12.16
C PHE A 241 15.64 -18.27 -12.40
N ALA A 242 15.92 -17.94 -13.66
CA ALA A 242 16.81 -16.84 -14.02
C ALA A 242 16.32 -15.49 -13.46
N LEU A 243 15.01 -15.23 -13.50
CA LEU A 243 14.42 -14.02 -12.91
C LEU A 243 14.65 -13.96 -11.39
N PHE A 244 14.41 -15.04 -10.65
CA PHE A 244 14.65 -15.07 -9.20
C PHE A 244 16.13 -14.94 -8.84
N VAL A 245 17.05 -15.48 -9.65
CA VAL A 245 18.49 -15.27 -9.47
C VAL A 245 18.87 -13.81 -9.68
N LEU A 246 18.39 -13.19 -10.76
CA LEU A 246 18.63 -11.77 -11.03
C LEU A 246 18.07 -10.88 -9.91
N GLU A 247 16.86 -11.16 -9.44
CA GLU A 247 16.24 -10.45 -8.32
C GLU A 247 17.04 -10.64 -7.03
N SER A 248 17.56 -11.84 -6.76
CA SER A 248 18.41 -12.11 -5.60
C SER A 248 19.71 -11.30 -5.66
N LEU A 249 20.37 -11.26 -6.82
CA LEU A 249 21.61 -10.50 -7.01
C LEU A 249 21.37 -8.98 -6.89
N LEU A 250 20.30 -8.48 -7.51
CA LEU A 250 19.86 -7.09 -7.39
C LEU A 250 19.58 -6.74 -5.92
N SER A 251 18.87 -7.61 -5.21
CA SER A 251 18.53 -7.40 -3.81
C SER A 251 19.75 -7.40 -2.90
N ILE A 252 20.69 -8.32 -3.12
CA ILE A 252 21.98 -8.30 -2.39
C ILE A 252 22.71 -6.98 -2.66
N TRP A 253 22.75 -6.52 -3.91
CA TRP A 253 23.39 -5.24 -4.24
C TRP A 253 22.72 -4.06 -3.55
N VAL A 254 21.38 -3.98 -3.55
CA VAL A 254 20.60 -2.97 -2.82
C VAL A 254 20.91 -3.00 -1.32
N PHE A 255 20.94 -4.18 -0.71
CA PHE A 255 21.26 -4.33 0.70
C PHE A 255 22.65 -3.76 1.01
N GLN A 256 23.64 -4.09 0.19
CA GLN A 256 25.02 -3.61 0.35
C GLN A 256 25.13 -2.08 0.22
N ILE A 257 24.49 -1.48 -0.79
CA ILE A 257 24.58 -0.02 -0.99
C ILE A 257 23.87 0.76 0.13
N VAL A 258 22.70 0.29 0.59
CA VAL A 258 21.98 0.93 1.71
C VAL A 258 22.76 0.75 3.01
N TYR A 259 23.35 -0.44 3.25
CA TYR A 259 24.18 -0.70 4.42
C TYR A 259 25.41 0.19 4.47
N ARG A 260 26.12 0.34 3.34
CA ARG A 260 27.27 1.25 3.22
C ARG A 260 26.89 2.69 3.52
N PHE A 261 25.75 3.15 3.00
CA PHE A 261 25.25 4.49 3.27
C PHE A 261 24.93 4.70 4.75
N PHE A 262 24.18 3.78 5.36
CA PHE A 262 23.83 3.84 6.78
C PHE A 262 25.08 3.85 7.69
N ARG A 263 26.07 3.02 7.38
CA ARG A 263 27.34 2.97 8.14
C ARG A 263 28.16 4.25 7.96
N GLY A 264 28.22 4.81 6.75
CA GLY A 264 28.90 6.07 6.46
C GLY A 264 28.36 7.22 7.31
N LYS A 265 27.03 7.31 7.45
CA LYS A 265 26.37 8.28 8.34
C LYS A 265 26.77 8.14 9.81
N GLY A 266 26.87 6.90 10.30
CA GLY A 266 27.34 6.64 11.65
C GLY A 266 28.76 7.17 11.91
N SER A 267 29.64 7.05 10.91
CA SER A 267 31.01 7.57 10.99
C SER A 267 31.06 9.10 11.01
N GLU A 268 30.27 9.77 10.15
CA GLU A 268 30.21 11.24 10.10
C GLU A 268 29.68 11.83 11.41
N ALA A 269 28.64 11.21 11.98
CA ALA A 269 28.07 11.63 13.27
C ALA A 269 29.07 11.52 14.42
N GLN A 270 29.97 10.53 14.42
CA GLN A 270 31.04 10.38 15.41
C GLN A 270 32.15 11.44 15.25
N MET A 271 32.48 11.83 14.02
CA MET A 271 33.54 12.81 13.75
C MET A 271 33.12 14.26 14.01
N ARG A 272 31.82 14.58 13.95
CA ARG A 272 31.32 15.95 14.11
C ARG A 272 31.58 16.56 15.50
N PRO A 273 31.37 15.85 16.63
CA PRO A 273 31.80 16.31 17.96
C PRO A 273 33.31 16.54 18.08
N ASP A 274 34.12 15.65 17.49
CA ASP A 274 35.58 15.76 17.50
C ASP A 274 36.06 16.99 16.72
N ALA A 275 35.39 17.35 15.62
CA ALA A 275 35.70 18.56 14.86
C ALA A 275 35.29 19.83 15.63
N ALA A 276 34.10 19.84 16.26
CA ALA A 276 33.62 20.99 17.03
C ALA A 276 34.48 21.29 18.27
N SER A 277 35.03 20.26 18.92
CA SER A 277 35.95 20.42 20.05
C SER A 277 37.36 20.89 19.65
N ARG A 278 37.75 20.78 18.37
CA ARG A 278 39.06 21.20 17.84
C ARG A 278 39.03 22.58 17.18
N ALA A 279 37.87 23.21 17.02
CA ALA A 279 37.80 24.58 16.50
C ALA A 279 38.54 25.53 17.46
N PRO A 280 39.45 26.40 16.99
CA PRO A 280 40.15 27.33 17.86
C PRO A 280 39.13 28.26 18.53
N PRO A 281 39.31 28.60 19.82
CA PRO A 281 38.54 29.67 20.43
C PRO A 281 38.81 30.96 19.66
N PHE A 282 37.74 31.65 19.27
CA PHE A 282 37.80 32.96 18.61
C PHE A 282 38.50 34.00 19.48
#